data_AF-A0A538KKN6-F1
#
_entry.id   AF-A0A538KKN6-F1
#
_cell.length_a   1.000
_cell.length_b   1.000
_cell.length_c   1.000
_cell.angle_alpha   90.00
_cell.angle_beta   90.00
_cell.angle_gamma   90.00
#
_symmetry.space_group_name_H-M   'P 1'
#
loop_
_entity.id
_entity.type
_entity.pdbx_description
1 polymer ?
#
loop_
_entity_poly.entity_id
_entity_poly.type
_entity_poly.pdbx_seq_one_letter_code
_entity_poly.pdbx_strand_id
1 'polypeptide(L)' 'MRSSPRVRCEDCDFAWYGATAAHGLRLIGACARCGGPLAFLAADEPAPSAAPPVTERLAGLSPAAVLGTPTTWAR' A
#
# COMPACT_ATOMS: atom_id res chain seq x y z
N MET A 1 -17.69 -9.39 -11.34
CA MET A 1 -16.98 -10.25 -10.37
C MET A 1 -17.05 -9.59 -9.01
N ARG A 2 -17.56 -10.25 -7.97
CA ARG A 2 -17.45 -9.72 -6.61
C ARG A 2 -16.09 -10.14 -6.07
N SER A 3 -15.26 -9.18 -5.70
CA SER A 3 -13.96 -9.44 -5.08
C SER A 3 -14.19 -10.18 -3.76
N SER A 4 -13.51 -11.30 -3.54
CA SER A 4 -13.53 -11.97 -2.23
C SER A 4 -12.83 -11.10 -1.19
N PRO A 5 -13.34 -11.03 0.05
CA PRO A 5 -12.68 -10.29 1.11
C PRO A 5 -11.34 -10.94 1.45
N ARG A 6 -10.30 -10.12 1.62
CA ARG A 6 -8.95 -10.54 2.00
C ARG A 6 -8.76 -10.58 3.51
N VAL A 7 -9.46 -9.69 4.22
CA VAL A 7 -9.42 -9.62 5.69
C VAL A 7 -10.83 -9.39 6.20
N ARG A 8 -11.18 -10.03 7.30
CA ARG A 8 -12.39 -9.76 8.07
C ARG A 8 -12.06 -9.52 9.54
N CYS A 9 -12.76 -8.59 10.17
CA CYS A 9 -12.74 -8.48 11.62
C CYS A 9 -13.72 -9.50 12.22
N GLU A 10 -13.29 -10.20 13.26
CA GLU A 10 -14.11 -11.22 13.91
C GLU A 10 -15.16 -10.61 14.86
N ASP A 11 -14.97 -9.36 15.30
CA ASP A 11 -15.88 -8.70 16.25
C ASP A 11 -16.95 -7.84 15.57
N CYS A 12 -16.59 -7.10 14.52
CA CYS A 12 -17.49 -6.13 13.88
C CYS A 12 -17.88 -6.48 12.44
N ASP A 13 -17.52 -7.67 11.97
CA ASP A 13 -17.80 -8.22 10.63
C ASP A 13 -17.33 -7.35 9.44
N PHE A 14 -16.58 -6.28 9.70
CA PHE A 14 -16.09 -5.42 8.65
C PHE A 14 -15.05 -6.15 7.79
N ALA A 15 -15.11 -5.94 6.47
CA ALA A 15 -14.29 -6.66 5.51
C ALA A 15 -13.48 -5.72 4.61
N TRP A 16 -12.21 -6.09 4.37
CA TRP A 16 -11.31 -5.39 3.47
C TRP A 16 -10.99 -6.26 2.25
N TYR A 17 -10.92 -5.62 1.09
CA TYR A 17 -10.80 -6.31 -0.21
C TYR A 17 -9.47 -6.03 -0.93
N GLY A 18 -8.83 -4.90 -0.62
CA GLY A 18 -7.59 -4.47 -1.28
C GLY A 18 -6.35 -5.11 -0.66
N ALA A 19 -5.36 -5.43 -1.51
CA ALA A 19 -4.05 -5.93 -1.08
C ALA A 19 -3.33 -4.94 -0.15
N THR A 20 -3.33 -3.65 -0.50
CA THR A 20 -2.74 -2.59 0.34
C THR A 20 -3.38 -2.51 1.72
N ALA A 21 -4.71 -2.60 1.80
CA ALA A 21 -5.42 -2.58 3.06
C ALA A 21 -5.11 -3.82 3.90
N ALA A 22 -5.10 -5.01 3.27
CA ALA A 22 -4.73 -6.25 3.93
C ALA A 22 -3.29 -6.20 4.47
N HIS A 23 -2.35 -5.69 3.68
CA HIS A 23 -0.96 -5.50 4.11
C HIS A 23 -0.85 -4.52 5.29
N GLY A 24 -1.51 -3.36 5.23
CA GLY A 24 -1.51 -2.40 6.34
C GLY A 24 -2.08 -3.01 7.63
N LEU A 25 -3.13 -3.81 7.53
CA LEU A 25 -3.73 -4.49 8.68
C LEU A 25 -2.82 -5.57 9.28
N ARG A 26 -1.97 -6.24 8.48
CA ARG A 26 -0.93 -7.15 9.01
C ARG A 26 0.09 -6.41 9.86
N LEU A 27 0.42 -5.17 9.51
CA LEU A 27 1.36 -4.34 10.26
C LEU A 27 0.72 -3.80 11.55
N ILE A 28 -0.55 -3.39 11.49
CA ILE A 28 -1.27 -2.84 12.65
C ILE A 28 -1.62 -3.96 13.65
N GLY A 29 -1.97 -5.15 13.17
CA GLY A 29 -2.32 -6.30 14.00
C GLY A 29 -3.70 -6.27 14.65
N ALA A 30 -4.51 -5.23 14.39
CA ALA A 30 -5.84 -5.04 14.96
C ALA A 30 -6.79 -4.32 13.99
N CYS A 31 -8.09 -4.51 14.18
CA CYS A 31 -9.12 -3.86 13.38
C CYS A 31 -9.06 -2.33 13.51
N ALA A 32 -8.82 -1.63 12.41
CA ALA A 32 -8.79 -0.16 12.39
C ALA A 32 -10.13 0.51 12.76
N ARG A 33 -11.23 -0.25 12.85
CA ARG A 33 -12.56 0.25 13.21
C ARG A 33 -12.90 0.06 14.69
N CYS A 34 -12.58 -1.09 15.27
CA CYS A 34 -13.00 -1.46 16.63
C CYS A 34 -11.88 -1.99 17.54
N GLY A 35 -10.66 -2.17 17.02
CA GLY A 35 -9.54 -2.75 17.75
C GLY A 35 -9.57 -4.29 17.89
N GLY A 36 -10.63 -4.94 17.42
CA GLY A 36 -10.80 -6.40 17.49
C GLY A 36 -9.84 -7.23 16.63
N PRO A 37 -9.84 -8.56 16.79
CA PRO A 37 -9.00 -9.47 16.05
C PRO A 37 -9.39 -9.56 14.57
N LEU A 38 -8.42 -9.99 13.76
CA LEU A 38 -8.50 -10.02 12.31
C LEU A 38 -8.25 -11.42 11.76
N ALA A 39 -9.19 -11.92 10.96
CA ALA A 39 -9.05 -13.11 10.15
C ALA A 39 -8.53 -12.76 8.75
N PHE A 40 -7.33 -13.22 8.42
CA PHE A 40 -6.74 -13.06 7.08
C PHE A 40 -7.13 -14.25 6.21
N LEU A 41 -8.04 -14.00 5.27
CA LEU A 41 -8.57 -15.00 4.35
C LEU A 41 -7.59 -15.10 3.18
N ALA A 42 -6.72 -16.10 3.21
CA ALA A 42 -5.70 -16.32 2.20
C ALA A 42 -6.35 -16.47 0.81
N ALA A 43 -6.27 -15.41 0.01
CA ALA A 43 -6.37 -15.50 -1.43
C ALA A 43 -4.97 -15.18 -1.95
N ASP A 44 -4.26 -16.22 -2.41
CA ASP A 44 -2.99 -16.20 -3.14
C ASP A 44 -2.56 -14.77 -3.50
N GLU A 45 -1.85 -14.13 -2.60
CA GLU A 45 -1.20 -12.88 -2.93
C GLU A 45 0.23 -13.27 -3.26
N PRO A 46 0.68 -13.15 -4.52
CA PRO A 46 2.11 -13.14 -4.77
C PRO A 46 2.68 -12.09 -3.82
N ALA A 47 3.69 -12.48 -3.04
CA ALA A 47 4.41 -11.55 -2.17
C ALA A 47 4.61 -10.24 -2.94
N PRO A 48 4.32 -9.06 -2.35
CA PRO A 48 4.40 -7.81 -3.08
C PRO A 48 5.77 -7.80 -3.75
N SER A 49 5.78 -7.89 -5.09
CA SER A 49 7.00 -7.77 -5.85
C SER A 49 7.62 -6.49 -5.36
N ALA A 50 8.72 -6.59 -4.61
CA ALA A 50 9.35 -5.45 -3.96
C ALA A 50 9.50 -4.42 -5.06
N ALA A 51 8.65 -3.38 -5.03
CA ALA A 51 8.72 -2.35 -6.04
C ALA A 51 10.13 -1.80 -5.88
N PRO A 52 10.95 -1.80 -6.94
CA PRO A 52 12.32 -1.33 -6.81
C PRO A 52 12.26 0.06 -6.18
N PRO A 53 13.14 0.36 -5.22
CA PRO A 53 13.11 1.62 -4.53
C PRO A 53 13.12 2.74 -5.57
N VAL A 54 12.24 3.73 -5.39
CA VAL A 54 12.01 4.82 -6.37
C VAL A 54 13.33 5.55 -6.73
N THR A 55 14.34 5.43 -5.86
CA THR A 55 15.71 5.90 -6.07
C THR A 55 16.34 5.42 -7.38
N GLU A 56 16.07 4.20 -7.86
CA GLU A 56 16.62 3.73 -9.13
C GLU A 56 15.97 4.43 -10.34
N ARG A 57 14.67 4.71 -10.28
CA ARG A 57 13.96 5.45 -11.34
C ARG A 57 14.26 6.94 -11.36
N LEU A 58 14.68 7.49 -10.22
CA LEU A 58 15.01 8.91 -10.06
C LEU A 58 16.52 9.19 -10.16
N ALA A 59 17.36 8.15 -10.31
CA ALA A 59 18.80 8.31 -10.46
C ALA A 59 19.10 9.14 -11.72
N GLY A 60 19.75 10.30 -11.54
CA GLY A 60 20.10 11.22 -12.62
C GLY A 60 19.03 12.26 -13.00
N LEU A 61 17.84 12.21 -12.39
CA LEU A 61 16.85 13.28 -12.54
C LEU A 61 17.14 14.38 -11.51
N SER A 62 17.30 15.62 -11.98
CA SER A 62 17.36 16.76 -11.06
C SER A 62 16.00 17.00 -10.43
N PRO A 63 15.93 17.50 -9.18
CA PRO A 63 14.65 17.90 -8.58
C PRO A 63 13.86 18.88 -9.45
N ALA A 64 14.57 19.74 -10.19
CA ALA A 64 13.95 20.67 -11.13
C ALA A 64 13.24 19.97 -12.31
N ALA A 65 13.81 18.88 -12.83
CA ALA A 65 13.17 18.08 -13.88
C ALA A 65 11.89 17.37 -13.39
N VAL A 66 11.85 16.97 -12.11
CA VAL A 66 10.66 16.33 -11.50
C VAL A 66 9.56 17.35 -11.22
N LEU A 67 9.94 18.54 -10.75
CA LEU A 67 9.00 19.61 -10.40
C LEU A 67 8.61 20.51 -11.59
N GLY A 68 9.16 20.24 -12.78
CA GLY A 68 8.92 21.04 -13.98
C GLY A 68 9.44 22.48 -13.87
N THR A 69 10.40 22.75 -12.97
CA THR A 69 10.93 24.09 -12.79
C THR A 69 12.02 24.39 -13.82
N PRO A 70 11.98 25.58 -14.47
CA PRO A 70 12.99 25.96 -15.46
C PRO A 70 14.35 26.14 -14.78
N THR A 71 15.39 25.50 -15.33
CA THR A 71 16.77 25.53 -14.79
C THR A 71 17.57 26.78 -15.20
N THR A 72 16.96 27.70 -15.96
CA THR A 72 17.66 28.78 -16.69
C THR A 72 17.81 30.09 -15.92
N TRP A 73 17.32 30.21 -14.68
CA TRP A 73 17.36 31.47 -13.91
C TRP A 73 18.60 31.63 -13.02
N ALA A 74 19.56 30.70 -13.06
CA ALA A 74 20.78 30.74 -12.26
C ALA A 74 22.00 31.38 -12.97
N ARG A 75 21.77 32.35 -13.87
CA ARG A 75 22.85 33.13 -14.52
C ARG A 75 22.69 34.61 -14.21
#